data_AF-A0A5P2UM32-F1
#
_entry.id   AF-A0A5P2UM32-F1
#
_cell.length_a   1.000
_cell.length_b   1.000
_cell.length_c   1.000
_cell.angle_alpha   90.00
_cell.angle_beta   90.00
_cell.angle_gamma   90.00
#
_symmetry.space_group_name_H-M   'P 1'
#
loop_
_entity.id
_entity.type
_entity.pdbx_description
1 polymer ?
#
loop_
_entity_poly.entity_id
_entity_poly.type
_entity_poly.pdbx_seq_one_letter_code
_entity_poly.pdbx_strand_id
1 'polypeptide(L)'
;MRLAAGLSVVVLGCGAVGHAVMTGLDTGIERVDPFKDMKNRPQAGHGVNFLLVGTDGRDKITPEEKRAYRLGGAPCHCTDTIMLVHLSADRERASVISLPRDSFAEVPAHRDLVTGKDHNAHPVKLNAAYAEGGPQLTVRTVENMTRVKIDHYLEVDFTSFMRTVDAVGGVEICTAKTMRDPNTGLDLLPGTHRLTGGQALQYVRSRHVDGASDLGRMQRQQRFVAALIKQATGGGVLLNPVKFKQLSSTLLGSVRADTGFGSEQMLALGQAMRGFTPSSSEFASVPIGNPSYPVKGIGSTVKWDEPKAAKLFEAVRNDRPLAPAPAATSATATASAGRGRPASVPVDVPPQQIRVQVENGTRIDGLGGRVDEALRATGFDTTRTPGTGSSREVKRTVITYDPRWDRSARTVSAALPGSELRAVAGQGRTVVVIAGADYRKVVPVRPEDPYQGGTAGAVTGDQVVCAT
;
A
#
# COMPACT_ATOMS: atom_id res chain seq x y z
N MET A 1 10.61 3.53 -56.35
CA MET A 1 11.92 3.50 -55.66
C MET A 1 12.04 4.49 -54.49
N ARG A 2 11.78 5.80 -54.66
CA ARG A 2 11.99 6.80 -53.58
C ARG A 2 11.12 6.61 -52.33
N LEU A 3 9.85 6.21 -52.49
CA LEU A 3 8.95 5.90 -51.36
C LEU A 3 9.39 4.65 -50.57
N ALA A 4 9.83 3.60 -51.27
CA ALA A 4 10.34 2.39 -50.62
C ALA A 4 11.66 2.66 -49.88
N ALA A 5 12.55 3.49 -50.43
CA ALA A 5 13.77 3.90 -49.75
C ALA A 5 13.49 4.76 -48.51
N GLY A 6 12.54 5.70 -48.59
CA GLY A 6 12.11 6.50 -47.44
C GLY A 6 11.50 5.66 -46.32
N LEU A 7 10.63 4.70 -46.66
CA LEU A 7 10.04 3.77 -45.70
C LEU A 7 11.10 2.89 -45.04
N SER A 8 12.06 2.36 -45.81
CA SER A 8 13.16 1.55 -45.26
C SER A 8 14.06 2.34 -44.32
N VAL A 9 14.36 3.61 -44.61
CA VAL A 9 15.14 4.48 -43.71
C VAL A 9 14.37 4.77 -42.42
N VAL A 10 13.06 4.97 -42.48
CA VAL A 10 12.23 5.14 -41.29
C VAL A 10 12.19 3.85 -40.47
N VAL A 11 11.99 2.69 -41.09
CA VAL A 11 11.95 1.39 -40.40
C VAL A 11 13.31 1.07 -39.78
N LEU A 12 14.42 1.27 -40.50
CA LEU A 12 15.77 1.08 -39.97
C LEU A 12 16.12 2.11 -38.89
N GLY A 13 15.67 3.36 -39.04
CA GLY A 13 15.82 4.39 -38.02
C GLY A 13 15.05 4.05 -36.74
N CYS A 14 13.79 3.64 -36.85
CA CYS A 14 12.99 3.14 -35.73
C CYS A 14 13.58 1.87 -35.11
N GLY A 15 14.12 0.96 -35.93
CA GLY A 15 14.79 -0.27 -35.49
C GLY A 15 16.10 0.01 -34.77
N ALA A 16 16.93 0.93 -35.27
CA ALA A 16 18.19 1.33 -34.65
C ALA A 16 17.95 2.13 -33.37
N VAL A 17 16.96 3.01 -33.33
CA VAL A 17 16.51 3.70 -32.11
C VAL A 17 15.97 2.69 -31.12
N GLY A 18 15.15 1.73 -31.56
CA GLY A 18 14.63 0.64 -30.73
C GLY A 18 15.74 -0.24 -30.15
N HIS A 19 16.74 -0.59 -30.95
CA HIS A 19 17.88 -1.38 -30.52
C HIS A 19 18.77 -0.61 -29.55
N ALA A 20 19.08 0.66 -29.81
CA ALA A 20 19.83 1.53 -28.89
C ALA A 20 19.06 1.82 -27.58
N VAL A 21 17.72 1.79 -27.63
CA VAL A 21 16.88 1.84 -26.43
C VAL A 21 17.05 0.56 -25.62
N MET A 22 16.97 -0.61 -26.25
CA MET A 22 17.10 -1.91 -25.59
C MET A 22 18.48 -2.12 -24.97
N THR A 23 19.54 -1.90 -25.74
CA THR A 23 20.92 -2.12 -25.26
C THR A 23 21.29 -1.13 -24.15
N GLY A 24 20.75 0.09 -24.18
CA GLY A 24 20.93 1.08 -23.12
C GLY A 24 20.20 0.76 -21.81
N LEU A 25 19.19 -0.13 -21.82
CA LEU A 25 18.49 -0.58 -20.61
C LEU A 25 19.29 -1.65 -19.84
N ASP A 26 20.08 -2.48 -20.54
CA ASP A 26 20.93 -3.48 -19.89
C ASP A 26 22.21 -2.88 -19.29
N THR A 27 22.68 -1.74 -19.80
CA THR A 27 23.86 -1.03 -19.26
C THR A 27 23.49 -0.21 -18.02
N GLY A 28 23.89 -0.65 -16.83
CA GLY A 28 23.74 0.09 -15.57
C GLY A 28 22.99 -0.62 -14.45
N ILE A 29 22.52 -1.85 -14.68
CA ILE A 29 21.80 -2.65 -13.68
C ILE A 29 22.80 -3.52 -12.92
N GLU A 30 22.94 -3.29 -11.61
CA GLU A 30 23.67 -4.22 -10.73
C GLU A 30 22.89 -5.54 -10.62
N ARG A 31 23.48 -6.63 -11.12
CA ARG A 31 22.84 -7.95 -11.14
C ARG A 31 23.08 -8.72 -9.84
N VAL A 32 22.09 -9.53 -9.47
CA VAL A 32 22.17 -10.52 -8.40
C VAL A 32 21.78 -11.87 -8.97
N ASP A 33 22.37 -12.96 -8.50
CA ASP A 33 21.90 -14.31 -8.82
C ASP A 33 21.24 -14.94 -7.58
N PRO A 34 19.95 -14.63 -7.32
CA PRO A 34 19.24 -15.12 -6.15
C PRO A 34 18.78 -16.57 -6.32
N PHE A 35 18.85 -17.12 -7.55
CA PHE A 35 18.34 -18.45 -7.87
C PHE A 35 19.45 -19.49 -8.05
N LYS A 36 20.71 -19.07 -7.93
CA LYS A 36 21.88 -19.93 -8.07
C LYS A 36 21.73 -21.23 -7.29
N ASP A 37 21.98 -22.35 -7.95
CA ASP A 37 22.00 -23.70 -7.36
C ASP A 37 20.72 -24.12 -6.61
N MET A 38 19.59 -23.42 -6.80
CA MET A 38 18.32 -23.76 -6.16
C MET A 38 17.63 -24.93 -6.86
N LYS A 39 17.58 -26.07 -6.17
CA LYS A 39 16.86 -27.29 -6.58
C LYS A 39 15.54 -27.42 -5.82
N ASN A 40 14.58 -28.19 -6.37
CA ASN A 40 13.30 -28.48 -5.73
C ASN A 40 12.46 -27.24 -5.37
N ARG A 41 12.49 -26.23 -6.24
CA ARG A 41 11.66 -25.04 -6.10
C ARG A 41 10.18 -25.38 -6.31
N PRO A 42 9.24 -24.59 -5.76
CA PRO A 42 7.82 -24.79 -6.04
C PRO A 42 7.52 -24.83 -7.54
N GLN A 43 6.47 -25.55 -7.92
CA GLN A 43 5.98 -25.58 -9.29
C GLN A 43 5.55 -24.18 -9.72
N ALA A 44 5.81 -23.84 -10.99
CA ALA A 44 5.34 -22.58 -11.54
C ALA A 44 3.81 -22.59 -11.57
N GLY A 45 3.21 -21.53 -11.03
CA GLY A 45 1.78 -21.28 -11.18
C GLY A 45 1.47 -20.61 -12.51
N HIS A 46 0.26 -20.10 -12.63
CA HIS A 46 -0.10 -19.16 -13.68
C HIS A 46 0.35 -17.74 -13.27
N GLY A 47 0.70 -16.89 -14.22
CA GLY A 47 1.23 -15.55 -13.95
C GLY A 47 2.73 -15.50 -13.66
N VAL A 48 3.22 -14.35 -13.20
CA VAL A 48 4.64 -14.08 -12.91
C VAL A 48 4.76 -13.48 -11.51
N ASN A 49 5.66 -14.03 -10.70
CA ASN A 49 5.86 -13.61 -9.31
C ASN A 49 7.21 -12.92 -9.13
N PHE A 50 7.20 -11.73 -8.55
CA PHE A 50 8.38 -10.97 -8.17
C PHE A 50 8.51 -10.93 -6.66
N LEU A 51 9.71 -11.16 -6.15
CA LEU A 51 10.04 -10.81 -4.77
C LEU A 51 10.71 -9.43 -4.77
N LEU A 52 10.01 -8.44 -4.26
CA LEU A 52 10.50 -7.08 -4.07
C LEU A 52 11.04 -6.91 -2.65
N VAL A 53 12.30 -6.54 -2.54
CA VAL A 53 13.01 -6.39 -1.27
C VAL A 53 13.59 -4.99 -1.13
N GLY A 54 13.25 -4.31 -0.05
CA GLY A 54 13.84 -3.02 0.34
C GLY A 54 14.98 -3.22 1.33
N THR A 55 16.20 -2.82 0.99
CA THR A 55 17.38 -2.97 1.84
C THR A 55 17.81 -1.64 2.47
N ASP A 56 18.33 -1.70 3.69
CA ASP A 56 18.96 -0.54 4.36
C ASP A 56 20.40 -0.34 3.88
N GLY A 57 20.57 -0.17 2.56
CA GLY A 57 21.85 0.17 1.94
C GLY A 57 22.15 1.66 2.12
N ARG A 58 23.20 2.00 2.90
CA ARG A 58 23.58 3.40 3.20
C ARG A 58 24.95 3.80 2.66
N ASP A 59 25.59 2.88 1.94
CA ASP A 59 26.98 3.02 1.49
C ASP A 59 27.12 4.08 0.39
N LYS A 60 26.03 4.29 -0.36
CA LYS A 60 25.94 5.23 -1.49
C LYS A 60 25.28 6.58 -1.13
N ILE A 61 25.06 6.86 0.16
CA ILE A 61 24.37 8.08 0.64
C ILE A 61 25.40 9.11 1.14
N THR A 62 25.28 10.36 0.67
CA THR A 62 26.18 11.45 1.05
C THR A 62 26.03 11.85 2.53
N PRO A 63 27.07 12.40 3.18
CA PRO A 63 26.95 12.92 4.54
C PRO A 63 25.84 13.98 4.71
N GLU A 64 25.60 14.78 3.68
CA GLU A 64 24.55 15.80 3.63
C GLU A 64 23.16 15.16 3.67
N GLU A 65 22.90 14.17 2.79
CA GLU A 65 21.65 13.41 2.77
C GLU A 65 21.44 12.62 4.07
N LYS A 66 22.52 12.07 4.65
CA LYS A 66 22.44 11.37 5.94
C LYS A 66 21.96 12.28 7.06
N ARG A 67 22.39 13.54 7.08
CA ARG A 67 21.92 14.55 8.04
C ARG A 67 20.50 15.00 7.73
N ALA A 68 20.20 15.30 6.46
CA ALA A 68 18.90 15.79 6.03
C ALA A 68 17.75 14.80 6.32
N TYR A 69 17.97 13.50 6.06
CA TYR A 69 16.94 12.46 6.17
C TYR A 69 17.11 11.52 7.37
N ARG A 70 17.97 11.93 8.33
CA ARG A 70 18.25 11.19 9.58
C ARG A 70 18.60 9.72 9.32
N LEU A 71 19.57 9.49 8.44
CA LEU A 71 20.06 8.17 8.02
C LEU A 71 21.32 7.74 8.79
N GLY A 72 21.49 8.21 10.04
CA GLY A 72 22.63 7.86 10.91
C GLY A 72 22.56 6.43 11.47
N GLY A 73 23.72 5.83 11.75
CA GLY A 73 23.88 4.45 12.22
C GLY A 73 24.58 3.53 11.20
N ALA A 74 25.09 2.38 11.66
CA ALA A 74 25.71 1.38 10.79
C ALA A 74 24.64 0.67 9.94
N PRO A 75 24.90 0.39 8.65
CA PRO A 75 24.00 -0.43 7.84
C PRO A 75 23.90 -1.82 8.47
N CYS A 76 22.67 -2.26 8.74
CA CYS A 76 22.42 -3.60 9.29
C CYS A 76 22.52 -4.71 8.24
N HIS A 77 22.63 -4.35 6.94
CA HIS A 77 22.40 -5.25 5.80
C HIS A 77 21.15 -6.12 6.00
N CYS A 78 20.07 -5.49 6.45
CA CYS A 78 18.81 -6.16 6.73
C CYS A 78 17.72 -5.61 5.81
N THR A 79 16.69 -6.42 5.57
CA THR A 79 15.55 -6.02 4.74
C THR A 79 14.51 -5.32 5.60
N ASP A 80 14.16 -4.10 5.22
CA ASP A 80 13.11 -3.33 5.89
C ASP A 80 11.73 -3.57 5.29
N THR A 81 11.69 -4.03 4.02
CA THR A 81 10.46 -4.29 3.27
C THR A 81 10.61 -5.57 2.48
N ILE A 82 9.61 -6.45 2.55
CA ILE A 82 9.55 -7.67 1.74
C ILE A 82 8.12 -7.77 1.20
N MET A 83 7.99 -7.74 -0.12
CA MET A 83 6.70 -7.81 -0.81
C MET A 83 6.75 -8.87 -1.90
N LEU A 84 5.73 -9.72 -1.95
CA LEU A 84 5.46 -10.60 -3.07
C LEU A 84 4.54 -9.85 -4.03
N VAL A 85 5.00 -9.63 -5.26
CA VAL A 85 4.21 -9.01 -6.32
C VAL A 85 3.84 -10.07 -7.34
N HIS A 86 2.55 -10.32 -7.50
CA HIS A 86 2.02 -11.26 -8.47
C HIS A 86 1.39 -10.51 -9.63
N LEU A 87 1.85 -10.78 -10.85
CA LEU A 87 1.22 -10.33 -12.09
C LEU A 87 0.43 -11.49 -12.69
N SER A 88 -0.87 -11.31 -12.88
CA SER A 88 -1.75 -12.33 -13.45
C SER A 88 -1.33 -12.72 -14.86
N ALA A 89 -1.72 -13.92 -15.30
CA ALA A 89 -1.35 -14.44 -16.63
C ALA A 89 -1.89 -13.57 -17.78
N ASP A 90 -3.07 -12.98 -17.60
CA ASP A 90 -3.68 -12.01 -18.53
C ASP A 90 -3.03 -10.62 -18.46
N ARG A 91 -2.17 -10.37 -17.47
CA ARG A 91 -1.51 -9.09 -17.16
C ARG A 91 -2.47 -7.94 -16.82
N GLU A 92 -3.70 -8.26 -16.44
CA GLU A 92 -4.73 -7.27 -16.07
C GLU A 92 -4.77 -6.98 -14.56
N ARG A 93 -4.11 -7.80 -13.73
CA ARG A 93 -4.11 -7.69 -12.27
C ARG A 93 -2.71 -7.80 -11.68
N ALA A 94 -2.42 -6.94 -10.71
CA ALA A 94 -1.17 -6.92 -9.96
C ALA A 94 -1.53 -6.95 -8.49
N SER A 95 -1.13 -8.02 -7.81
CA SER A 95 -1.37 -8.20 -6.39
C SER A 95 -0.07 -8.01 -5.61
N VAL A 96 -0.02 -7.02 -4.74
CA VAL A 96 1.13 -6.70 -3.88
C VAL A 96 0.84 -7.17 -2.46
N ILE A 97 1.57 -8.20 -2.04
CA ILE A 97 1.39 -8.86 -0.76
C ILE A 97 2.58 -8.54 0.15
N SER A 98 2.34 -7.81 1.23
CA SER A 98 3.39 -7.47 2.20
C SER A 98 3.65 -8.63 3.15
N LEU A 99 4.91 -9.06 3.23
CA LEU A 99 5.39 -10.04 4.21
C LEU A 99 6.01 -9.28 5.40
N PRO A 100 5.49 -9.42 6.63
CA PRO A 100 6.09 -8.75 7.79
C PRO A 100 7.56 -9.17 7.96
N ARG A 101 8.47 -8.21 8.07
CA ARG A 101 9.91 -8.50 8.17
C ARG A 101 10.27 -9.32 9.43
N ASP A 102 9.48 -9.15 10.50
CA ASP A 102 9.64 -9.86 11.77
C ASP A 102 8.89 -11.21 11.78
N SER A 103 8.38 -11.67 10.63
CA SER A 103 7.71 -12.96 10.52
C SER A 103 8.62 -14.08 11.00
N PHE A 104 8.07 -14.98 11.82
CA PHE A 104 8.72 -16.22 12.17
C PHE A 104 8.94 -17.04 10.90
N ALA A 105 10.20 -17.37 10.63
CA ALA A 105 10.60 -18.16 9.49
C ALA A 105 11.57 -19.24 9.94
N GLU A 106 11.62 -20.34 9.21
CA GLU A 106 12.67 -21.34 9.34
C GLU A 106 13.52 -21.29 8.07
N VAL A 107 14.76 -20.85 8.22
CA VAL A 107 15.72 -20.84 7.11
C VAL A 107 16.23 -22.25 6.89
N PRO A 108 16.36 -22.71 5.64
CA PRO A 108 16.98 -24.00 5.35
C PRO A 108 18.48 -23.97 5.65
N ALA A 109 19.10 -25.15 5.65
CA ALA A 109 20.56 -25.26 5.73
C ALA A 109 21.23 -24.43 4.62
N HIS A 110 22.24 -23.66 5.01
CA HIS A 110 22.93 -22.71 4.15
C HIS A 110 24.29 -22.36 4.72
N ARG A 111 25.12 -21.74 3.88
CA ARG A 111 26.38 -21.13 4.30
C ARG A 111 26.15 -19.65 4.55
N ASP A 112 26.43 -19.20 5.76
CA ASP A 112 26.35 -17.80 6.15
C ASP A 112 27.39 -16.99 5.35
N LEU A 113 26.93 -15.94 4.67
CA LEU A 113 27.76 -15.09 3.81
C LEU A 113 28.62 -14.10 4.59
N VAL A 114 28.26 -13.81 5.84
CA VAL A 114 29.00 -12.91 6.74
C VAL A 114 30.07 -13.69 7.49
N THR A 115 29.72 -14.82 8.11
CA THR A 115 30.65 -15.60 8.93
C THR A 115 31.38 -16.69 8.15
N GLY A 116 30.89 -17.06 6.98
CA GLY A 116 31.44 -18.13 6.14
C GLY A 116 31.19 -19.54 6.67
N LYS A 117 30.40 -19.69 7.74
CA LYS A 117 30.10 -20.97 8.41
C LYS A 117 28.84 -21.63 7.84
N ASP A 118 28.77 -22.95 7.93
CA ASP A 118 27.56 -23.69 7.59
C ASP A 118 26.59 -23.73 8.77
N HIS A 119 25.34 -23.41 8.49
CA HIS A 119 24.22 -23.47 9.44
C HIS A 119 23.27 -24.59 9.03
N ASN A 120 22.80 -25.37 10.02
CA ASN A 120 21.65 -26.25 9.84
C ASN A 120 20.36 -25.41 9.74
N ALA A 121 19.25 -26.05 9.34
CA ALA A 121 17.95 -25.39 9.36
C ALA A 121 17.62 -24.91 10.79
N HIS A 122 17.22 -23.64 10.90
CA HIS A 122 16.98 -23.02 12.21
C HIS A 122 15.99 -21.86 12.11
N PRO A 123 15.31 -21.51 13.22
CA PRO A 123 14.36 -20.42 13.22
C PRO A 123 15.07 -19.06 13.19
N VAL A 124 14.48 -18.12 12.45
CA VAL A 124 14.91 -16.71 12.35
C VAL A 124 13.69 -15.79 12.22
N LYS A 125 13.92 -14.48 12.33
CA LYS A 125 13.00 -13.50 11.73
C LYS A 125 13.26 -13.44 10.23
N LEU A 126 12.22 -13.28 9.42
CA LEU A 126 12.34 -13.29 7.95
C LEU A 126 13.40 -12.30 7.42
N ASN A 127 13.54 -11.13 8.04
CA ASN A 127 14.56 -10.15 7.66
C ASN A 127 16.01 -10.61 7.87
N ALA A 128 16.24 -11.54 8.79
CA ALA A 128 17.56 -12.09 9.06
C ALA A 128 18.01 -13.08 7.97
N ALA A 129 17.08 -13.66 7.19
CA ALA A 129 17.44 -14.50 6.05
C ALA A 129 18.33 -13.74 5.04
N TYR A 130 18.07 -12.44 4.84
CA TYR A 130 18.93 -11.61 4.01
C TYR A 130 20.27 -11.30 4.69
N ALA A 131 20.27 -11.04 6.00
CA ALA A 131 21.49 -10.74 6.75
C ALA A 131 22.45 -11.95 6.78
N GLU A 132 21.92 -13.17 6.88
CA GLU A 132 22.71 -14.42 6.93
C GLU A 132 23.12 -14.91 5.54
N GLY A 133 22.20 -14.94 4.58
CA GLY A 133 22.41 -15.61 3.29
C GLY A 133 22.02 -14.78 2.06
N GLY A 134 21.78 -13.48 2.25
CA GLY A 134 21.50 -12.54 1.17
C GLY A 134 20.22 -12.84 0.39
N PRO A 135 20.14 -12.38 -0.87
CA PRO A 135 19.01 -12.59 -1.76
C PRO A 135 18.61 -14.06 -1.93
N GLN A 136 19.59 -14.97 -2.04
CA GLN A 136 19.35 -16.40 -2.28
C GLN A 136 18.63 -17.05 -1.10
N LEU A 137 19.10 -16.83 0.14
CA LEU A 137 18.44 -17.38 1.32
C LEU A 137 17.07 -16.75 1.55
N THR A 138 16.92 -15.45 1.23
CA THR A 138 15.64 -14.74 1.31
C THR A 138 14.59 -15.39 0.40
N VAL A 139 14.91 -15.60 -0.88
CA VAL A 139 14.01 -16.27 -1.84
C VAL A 139 13.68 -17.67 -1.38
N ARG A 140 14.68 -18.49 -1.00
CA ARG A 140 14.46 -19.85 -0.50
C ARG A 140 13.48 -19.90 0.69
N THR A 141 13.64 -18.96 1.61
CA THR A 141 12.80 -18.85 2.81
C THR A 141 11.37 -18.47 2.44
N VAL A 142 11.19 -17.47 1.58
CA VAL A 142 9.86 -17.05 1.10
C VAL A 142 9.16 -18.16 0.30
N GLU A 143 9.86 -18.84 -0.61
CA GLU A 143 9.31 -19.97 -1.36
C GLU A 143 8.91 -21.13 -0.42
N ASN A 144 9.69 -21.37 0.64
CA ASN A 144 9.36 -22.40 1.63
C ASN A 144 8.10 -22.05 2.43
N MET A 145 7.98 -20.80 2.88
CA MET A 145 6.84 -20.32 3.68
C MET A 145 5.55 -20.23 2.88
N THR A 146 5.62 -19.78 1.62
CA THR A 146 4.43 -19.45 0.82
C THR A 146 4.05 -20.53 -0.18
N ARG A 147 5.01 -21.41 -0.54
CA ARG A 147 4.92 -22.34 -1.67
C ARG A 147 4.65 -21.66 -3.02
N VAL A 148 4.76 -20.34 -3.11
CA VAL A 148 4.71 -19.59 -4.36
C VAL A 148 6.11 -19.61 -4.97
N LYS A 149 6.22 -19.98 -6.24
CA LYS A 149 7.47 -19.88 -6.99
C LYS A 149 7.76 -18.41 -7.28
N ILE A 150 8.98 -17.95 -7.00
CA ILE A 150 9.42 -16.59 -7.31
C ILE A 150 10.11 -16.60 -8.67
N ASP A 151 9.57 -15.94 -9.67
CA ASP A 151 10.16 -15.93 -11.01
C ASP A 151 11.28 -14.89 -11.12
N HIS A 152 11.13 -13.76 -10.44
CA HIS A 152 12.07 -12.65 -10.46
C HIS A 152 12.33 -12.05 -9.09
N TYR A 153 13.50 -11.45 -8.92
CA TYR A 153 13.89 -10.76 -7.69
C TYR A 153 14.28 -9.32 -8.00
N LEU A 154 13.75 -8.39 -7.21
CA LEU A 154 14.02 -6.97 -7.31
C LEU A 154 14.44 -6.45 -5.95
N GLU A 155 15.59 -5.78 -5.90
CA GLU A 155 16.13 -5.17 -4.68
C GLU A 155 16.30 -3.67 -4.85
N VAL A 156 15.82 -2.93 -3.84
CA VAL A 156 15.77 -1.47 -3.83
C VAL A 156 16.41 -0.95 -2.55
N ASP A 157 17.53 -0.23 -2.68
CA ASP A 157 18.13 0.50 -1.57
C ASP A 157 17.52 1.91 -1.40
N PHE A 158 17.94 2.63 -0.36
CA PHE A 158 17.42 3.96 -0.06
C PHE A 158 17.75 4.99 -1.14
N THR A 159 18.95 4.97 -1.70
CA THR A 159 19.37 5.90 -2.76
C THR A 159 18.52 5.69 -4.00
N SER A 160 18.36 4.44 -4.39
CA SER A 160 17.55 4.00 -5.52
C SER A 160 16.07 4.31 -5.35
N PHE A 161 15.54 4.15 -4.14
CA PHE A 161 14.19 4.56 -3.81
C PHE A 161 13.99 6.07 -3.97
N MET A 162 14.88 6.90 -3.41
CA MET A 162 14.76 8.36 -3.51
C MET A 162 14.81 8.82 -4.97
N ARG A 163 15.78 8.32 -5.75
CA ARG A 163 15.93 8.62 -7.18
C ARG A 163 14.70 8.22 -8.00
N THR A 164 14.15 7.04 -7.72
CA THR A 164 12.93 6.54 -8.34
C THR A 164 11.76 7.50 -8.14
N VAL A 165 11.56 7.97 -6.91
CA VAL A 165 10.48 8.89 -6.56
C VAL A 165 10.68 10.27 -7.20
N ASP A 166 11.90 10.79 -7.21
CA ASP A 166 12.19 12.06 -7.85
C ASP A 166 12.01 11.97 -9.38
N ALA A 167 12.35 10.84 -9.99
CA ALA A 167 12.19 10.60 -11.43
C ALA A 167 10.72 10.56 -11.88
N VAL A 168 9.80 10.10 -11.04
CA VAL A 168 8.34 10.18 -11.31
C VAL A 168 7.74 11.57 -11.02
N GLY A 169 8.55 12.51 -10.53
CA GLY A 169 8.11 13.86 -10.15
C GLY A 169 7.48 13.94 -8.76
N GLY A 170 7.85 13.04 -7.85
CA GLY A 170 7.32 12.94 -6.49
C GLY A 170 6.01 12.14 -6.42
N VAL A 171 5.58 11.81 -5.19
CA VAL A 171 4.37 11.00 -4.93
C VAL A 171 3.40 11.77 -4.05
N GLU A 172 2.13 11.76 -4.42
CA GLU A 172 1.07 12.44 -3.67
C GLU A 172 0.52 11.56 -2.54
N ILE A 173 0.62 12.06 -1.30
CA ILE A 173 0.16 11.39 -0.08
C ILE A 173 -0.76 12.35 0.68
N CYS A 174 -1.83 11.81 1.27
CA CYS A 174 -2.80 12.58 2.05
C CYS A 174 -2.94 11.98 3.44
N THR A 175 -2.91 12.84 4.45
CA THR A 175 -3.05 12.47 5.86
C THR A 175 -4.15 13.27 6.53
N ALA A 176 -4.91 12.61 7.43
CA ALA A 176 -5.95 13.24 8.24
C ALA A 176 -5.38 13.99 9.45
N LYS A 177 -4.20 13.56 9.89
CA LYS A 177 -3.54 14.00 11.12
C LYS A 177 -2.15 14.49 10.84
N THR A 178 -1.63 15.25 11.80
CA THR A 178 -0.21 15.58 11.81
C THR A 178 0.60 14.31 12.00
N MET A 179 1.45 13.99 11.03
CA MET A 179 2.41 12.89 11.09
C MET A 179 3.78 13.46 11.39
N ARG A 180 4.23 13.33 12.65
CA ARG A 180 5.58 13.71 13.08
C ARG A 180 6.37 12.51 13.57
N ASP A 181 7.55 12.31 13.01
CA ASP A 181 8.50 11.31 13.51
C ASP A 181 9.88 11.95 13.70
N PRO A 182 10.30 12.18 14.96
CA PRO A 182 11.61 12.75 15.23
C PRO A 182 12.77 11.80 14.85
N ASN A 183 12.53 10.50 14.61
CA ASN A 183 13.60 9.60 14.21
C ASN A 183 13.89 9.68 12.71
N THR A 184 12.86 9.88 11.88
CA THR A 184 13.04 10.02 10.42
C THR A 184 13.09 11.48 9.97
N GLY A 185 12.57 12.41 10.77
CA GLY A 185 12.42 13.81 10.38
C GLY A 185 11.16 14.10 9.57
N LEU A 186 10.22 13.13 9.52
CA LEU A 186 8.92 13.33 8.91
C LEU A 186 8.13 14.38 9.70
N ASP A 187 7.59 15.38 9.00
CA ASP A 187 6.62 16.33 9.53
C ASP A 187 5.62 16.67 8.42
N LEU A 188 4.44 16.04 8.47
CA LEU A 188 3.34 16.32 7.55
C LEU A 188 2.14 16.79 8.35
N LEU A 189 1.63 17.98 8.04
CA LEU A 189 0.36 18.46 8.58
C LEU A 189 -0.83 17.72 7.92
N PRO A 190 -2.05 17.77 8.48
CA PRO A 190 -3.25 17.29 7.79
C PRO A 190 -3.38 17.92 6.39
N GLY A 191 -3.71 17.10 5.39
CA GLY A 191 -3.86 17.56 4.00
C GLY A 191 -3.15 16.66 2.99
N THR A 192 -3.08 17.13 1.75
CA THR A 192 -2.43 16.45 0.62
C THR A 192 -1.06 17.07 0.37
N HIS A 193 -0.03 16.23 0.29
CA HIS A 193 1.37 16.61 0.14
C HIS A 193 1.98 15.83 -1.01
N ARG A 194 2.79 16.51 -1.83
CA ARG A 194 3.65 15.85 -2.80
C ARG A 194 5.02 15.64 -2.18
N LEU A 195 5.36 14.38 -1.94
CA LEU A 195 6.63 14.00 -1.32
C LEU A 195 7.70 13.79 -2.40
N THR A 196 8.84 14.47 -2.24
CA THR A 196 10.07 14.17 -2.98
C THR A 196 10.69 12.86 -2.48
N GLY A 197 11.72 12.35 -3.14
CA GLY A 197 12.34 11.07 -2.80
C GLY A 197 12.79 10.98 -1.35
N GLY A 198 13.46 12.01 -0.86
CA GLY A 198 13.86 12.09 0.55
C GLY A 198 12.67 12.10 1.51
N GLN A 199 11.65 12.91 1.25
CA GLN A 199 10.45 12.99 2.09
C GLN A 199 9.63 11.69 2.06
N ALA A 200 9.55 11.06 0.89
CA ALA A 200 8.95 9.75 0.71
C ALA A 200 9.68 8.69 1.52
N LEU A 201 11.02 8.74 1.57
CA LEU A 201 11.82 7.83 2.36
C LEU A 201 11.55 8.02 3.86
N GLN A 202 11.43 9.26 4.32
CA GLN A 202 11.03 9.58 5.70
C GLN A 202 9.63 9.04 6.04
N TYR A 203 8.70 9.11 5.08
CA TYR A 203 7.34 8.61 5.22
C TYR A 203 7.28 7.09 5.38
N VAL A 204 7.91 6.33 4.48
CA VAL A 204 7.88 4.85 4.50
C VAL A 204 8.71 4.24 5.63
N ARG A 205 9.74 4.95 6.11
CA ARG A 205 10.56 4.53 7.26
C ARG A 205 9.96 4.90 8.61
N SER A 206 9.00 5.82 8.66
CA SER A 206 8.45 6.31 9.91
C SER A 206 7.78 5.18 10.70
N ARG A 207 8.08 5.12 12.01
CA ARG A 207 7.56 4.12 12.95
C ARG A 207 6.72 4.74 14.07
N HIS A 208 6.88 6.04 14.35
CA HIS A 208 6.37 6.65 15.59
C HIS A 208 5.22 7.65 15.37
N VAL A 209 4.73 7.79 14.15
CA VAL A 209 3.69 8.76 13.78
C VAL A 209 2.32 8.50 14.41
N ASP A 210 1.96 7.24 14.66
CA ASP A 210 0.58 6.86 14.99
C ASP A 210 0.48 5.94 16.23
N GLY A 211 1.57 5.80 17.02
CA GLY A 211 1.67 4.74 18.04
C GLY A 211 1.54 3.31 17.46
N ALA A 212 1.60 3.18 16.13
CA ALA A 212 1.26 1.98 15.41
C ALA A 212 2.43 0.98 15.38
N SER A 213 2.07 -0.28 15.64
CA SER A 213 2.89 -1.48 15.42
C SER A 213 3.45 -1.54 13.99
N ASP A 214 4.39 -2.45 13.71
CA ASP A 214 4.96 -2.72 12.38
C ASP A 214 3.89 -2.85 11.28
N LEU A 215 2.65 -3.22 11.65
CA LEU A 215 1.46 -3.21 10.80
C LEU A 215 1.13 -1.85 10.17
N GLY A 216 1.16 -0.76 10.95
CA GLY A 216 0.89 0.58 10.41
C GLY A 216 1.96 1.03 9.41
N ARG A 217 3.21 0.59 9.60
CA ARG A 217 4.29 0.81 8.61
C ARG A 217 4.00 0.06 7.30
N MET A 218 3.58 -1.20 7.38
CA MET A 218 3.23 -1.99 6.19
C MET A 218 2.11 -1.34 5.38
N GLN A 219 1.07 -0.84 6.04
CA GLN A 219 -0.04 -0.14 5.39
C GLN A 219 0.43 1.14 4.69
N ARG A 220 1.29 1.95 5.34
CA ARG A 220 1.88 3.14 4.71
C ARG A 220 2.73 2.79 3.50
N GLN A 221 3.51 1.72 3.55
CA GLN A 221 4.30 1.24 2.41
C GLN A 221 3.40 0.82 1.24
N GLN A 222 2.34 0.07 1.49
CA GLN A 222 1.37 -0.31 0.46
C GLN A 222 0.67 0.91 -0.15
N ARG A 223 0.23 1.84 0.70
CA ARG A 223 -0.36 3.12 0.26
C ARG A 223 0.60 3.92 -0.59
N PHE A 224 1.88 3.95 -0.20
CA PHE A 224 2.92 4.60 -0.97
C PHE A 224 3.11 3.94 -2.34
N VAL A 225 3.19 2.60 -2.39
CA VAL A 225 3.30 1.86 -3.67
C VAL A 225 2.09 2.11 -4.56
N ALA A 226 0.87 2.13 -4.00
CA ALA A 226 -0.33 2.45 -4.75
C ALA A 226 -0.32 3.89 -5.31
N ALA A 227 0.12 4.87 -4.51
CA ALA A 227 0.27 6.25 -4.93
C ALA A 227 1.37 6.42 -5.98
N LEU A 228 2.48 5.68 -5.85
CA LEU A 228 3.55 5.63 -6.84
C LEU A 228 3.07 5.06 -8.17
N ILE A 229 2.32 3.94 -8.15
CA ILE A 229 1.70 3.36 -9.35
C ILE A 229 0.74 4.37 -9.98
N LYS A 230 -0.16 4.99 -9.20
CA LYS A 230 -1.08 6.03 -9.70
C LYS A 230 -0.32 7.19 -10.36
N GLN A 231 0.78 7.64 -9.77
CA GLN A 231 1.59 8.73 -10.31
C GLN A 231 2.27 8.32 -11.62
N ALA A 232 2.84 7.10 -11.66
CA ALA A 232 3.48 6.56 -12.84
C ALA A 232 2.49 6.35 -14.00
N THR A 233 1.24 5.98 -13.71
CA THR A 233 0.21 5.71 -14.72
C THR A 233 -0.63 6.94 -15.10
N GLY A 234 -0.87 7.88 -14.17
CA GLY A 234 -1.83 8.99 -14.33
C GLY A 234 -1.34 10.24 -15.05
N GLY A 235 -0.03 10.39 -15.28
CA GLY A 235 0.56 11.65 -15.78
C GLY A 235 0.77 11.75 -17.30
N GLY A 236 0.28 10.80 -18.10
CA GLY A 236 0.65 10.70 -19.52
C GLY A 236 2.14 10.40 -19.75
N VAL A 237 2.89 10.09 -18.67
CA VAL A 237 4.29 9.66 -18.72
C VAL A 237 4.43 8.39 -19.57
N LEU A 238 3.46 7.48 -19.45
CA LEU A 238 3.35 6.28 -20.28
C LEU A 238 3.06 6.56 -21.77
N LEU A 239 2.42 7.70 -22.07
CA LEU A 239 2.07 8.14 -23.43
C LEU A 239 3.22 8.89 -24.11
N ASN A 240 4.22 9.33 -23.35
CA ASN A 240 5.42 9.97 -23.88
C ASN A 240 6.57 8.93 -23.92
N PRO A 241 6.95 8.41 -25.10
CA PRO A 241 7.95 7.34 -25.20
C PRO A 241 9.34 7.75 -24.68
N VAL A 242 9.68 9.03 -24.73
CA VAL A 242 10.95 9.55 -24.19
C VAL A 242 10.91 9.58 -22.67
N LYS A 243 9.83 10.08 -22.06
CA LYS A 243 9.65 10.07 -20.60
C LYS A 243 9.47 8.65 -20.05
N PHE A 244 8.76 7.78 -20.76
CA PHE A 244 8.65 6.37 -20.43
C PHE A 244 10.01 5.69 -20.46
N LYS A 245 10.83 5.93 -21.49
CA LYS A 245 12.20 5.41 -21.55
C LYS A 245 13.05 5.94 -20.40
N GLN A 246 13.04 7.24 -20.16
CA GLN A 246 13.82 7.87 -19.09
C GLN A 246 13.40 7.38 -17.71
N LEU A 247 12.10 7.32 -17.45
CA LEU A 247 11.57 6.78 -16.20
C LEU A 247 11.93 5.31 -16.06
N SER A 248 11.69 4.50 -17.09
CA SER A 248 12.05 3.08 -17.08
C SER A 248 13.55 2.90 -16.86
N SER A 249 14.42 3.60 -17.59
CA SER A 249 15.88 3.49 -17.42
C SER A 249 16.34 3.95 -16.04
N THR A 250 15.73 4.97 -15.45
CA THR A 250 16.08 5.45 -14.11
C THR A 250 15.59 4.50 -13.03
N LEU A 251 14.38 3.95 -13.17
CA LEU A 251 13.86 2.88 -12.31
C LEU A 251 14.76 1.63 -12.42
N LEU A 252 15.10 1.24 -13.64
CA LEU A 252 15.87 0.03 -13.94
C LEU A 252 17.34 0.16 -13.49
N GLY A 253 17.97 1.32 -13.66
CA GLY A 253 19.32 1.59 -13.14
C GLY A 253 19.37 1.78 -11.61
N SER A 254 18.22 1.87 -10.96
CA SER A 254 18.11 1.99 -9.49
C SER A 254 17.77 0.65 -8.83
N VAL A 255 17.20 -0.31 -9.55
CA VAL A 255 16.79 -1.60 -8.98
C VAL A 255 17.83 -2.66 -9.30
N ARG A 256 18.30 -3.39 -8.28
CA ARG A 256 19.11 -4.60 -8.50
C ARG A 256 18.17 -5.72 -8.88
N ALA A 257 18.32 -6.25 -10.09
CA ALA A 257 17.46 -7.31 -10.62
C ALA A 257 18.22 -8.63 -10.78
N ASP A 258 17.48 -9.75 -10.80
CA ASP A 258 18.08 -11.03 -11.10
C ASP A 258 18.67 -11.10 -12.52
N THR A 259 19.58 -12.05 -12.74
CA THR A 259 20.24 -12.27 -14.04
C THR A 259 19.28 -12.65 -15.17
N GLY A 260 18.12 -13.23 -14.85
CA GLY A 260 17.08 -13.62 -15.81
C GLY A 260 16.08 -12.50 -16.13
N PHE A 261 16.11 -11.39 -15.40
CA PHE A 261 15.25 -10.23 -15.65
C PHE A 261 15.93 -9.25 -16.63
N GLY A 262 15.90 -9.55 -17.93
CA GLY A 262 16.52 -8.75 -18.99
C GLY A 262 15.59 -7.69 -19.59
N SER A 263 16.09 -6.92 -20.55
CA SER A 263 15.34 -5.87 -21.25
C SER A 263 13.97 -6.31 -21.78
N GLU A 264 13.83 -7.58 -22.21
CA GLU A 264 12.55 -8.12 -22.70
C GLU A 264 11.51 -8.29 -21.58
N GLN A 265 11.89 -8.87 -20.44
CA GLN A 265 11.03 -9.02 -19.27
C GLN A 265 10.66 -7.65 -18.69
N MET A 266 11.60 -6.70 -18.73
CA MET A 266 11.35 -5.31 -18.34
C MET A 266 10.34 -4.63 -19.24
N LEU A 267 10.43 -4.81 -20.57
CA LEU A 267 9.43 -4.26 -21.48
C LEU A 267 8.07 -4.93 -21.31
N ALA A 268 8.05 -6.25 -21.12
CA ALA A 268 6.81 -6.98 -20.86
C ALA A 268 6.14 -6.48 -19.57
N LEU A 269 6.93 -6.25 -18.51
CA LEU A 269 6.45 -5.66 -17.26
C LEU A 269 5.97 -4.22 -17.50
N GLY A 270 6.74 -3.40 -18.20
CA GLY A 270 6.39 -2.01 -18.52
C GLY A 270 5.12 -1.90 -19.38
N GLN A 271 4.90 -2.84 -20.31
CA GLN A 271 3.69 -2.95 -21.12
C GLN A 271 2.50 -3.43 -20.29
N ALA A 272 2.69 -4.43 -19.42
CA ALA A 272 1.68 -4.84 -18.45
C ALA A 272 1.26 -3.65 -17.59
N MET A 273 2.25 -2.91 -17.05
CA MET A 273 2.10 -1.67 -16.26
C MET A 273 1.29 -0.57 -16.96
N ARG A 274 1.20 -0.54 -18.30
CA ARG A 274 0.35 0.43 -19.02
C ARG A 274 -1.15 0.17 -18.89
N GLY A 275 -1.54 -1.09 -18.72
CA GLY A 275 -2.93 -1.48 -18.46
C GLY A 275 -3.37 -1.23 -17.02
N PHE A 276 -2.43 -0.94 -16.11
CA PHE A 276 -2.74 -0.80 -14.70
C PHE A 276 -3.45 0.50 -14.36
N THR A 277 -4.66 0.35 -13.87
CA THR A 277 -5.37 1.34 -13.10
C THR A 277 -5.16 1.10 -11.60
N PRO A 278 -5.33 2.11 -10.73
CA PRO A 278 -5.37 1.87 -9.29
C PRO A 278 -6.39 0.79 -8.90
N SER A 279 -7.51 0.64 -9.62
CA SER A 279 -8.52 -0.41 -9.37
C SER A 279 -8.08 -1.84 -9.75
N SER A 280 -7.08 -2.01 -10.62
CA SER A 280 -6.51 -3.31 -11.00
C SER A 280 -5.31 -3.73 -10.14
N SER A 281 -4.86 -2.85 -9.24
CA SER A 281 -3.81 -3.15 -8.25
C SER A 281 -4.45 -3.56 -6.94
N GLU A 282 -4.17 -4.78 -6.47
CA GLU A 282 -4.61 -5.29 -5.18
C GLU A 282 -3.48 -5.23 -4.17
N PHE A 283 -3.77 -4.82 -2.95
CA PHE A 283 -2.81 -4.75 -1.85
C PHE A 283 -3.32 -5.57 -0.69
N ALA A 284 -2.52 -6.51 -0.23
CA ALA A 284 -2.86 -7.38 0.90
C ALA A 284 -1.68 -7.52 1.86
N SER A 285 -1.95 -7.69 3.14
CA SER A 285 -0.92 -8.11 4.11
C SER A 285 -1.16 -9.57 4.48
N VAL A 286 -0.10 -10.34 4.74
CA VAL A 286 -0.28 -11.71 5.19
C VAL A 286 -1.08 -11.73 6.51
N PRO A 287 -2.14 -12.53 6.62
CA PRO A 287 -2.93 -12.64 7.85
C PRO A 287 -2.06 -13.03 9.04
N ILE A 288 -2.12 -12.24 10.11
CA ILE A 288 -1.35 -12.47 11.35
C ILE A 288 -2.23 -13.16 12.38
N GLY A 289 -1.75 -14.27 12.93
CA GLY A 289 -2.40 -14.99 14.03
C GLY A 289 -1.88 -14.52 15.39
N ASN A 290 -0.56 -14.29 15.51
CA ASN A 290 0.05 -13.77 16.72
C ASN A 290 1.13 -12.71 16.39
N PRO A 291 0.93 -11.43 16.73
CA PRO A 291 1.88 -10.35 16.43
C PRO A 291 3.10 -10.31 17.36
N SER A 292 3.15 -11.13 18.43
CA SER A 292 4.24 -11.17 19.40
C SER A 292 4.51 -12.59 19.88
N TYR A 293 4.70 -13.50 18.92
CA TYR A 293 5.01 -14.89 19.16
C TYR A 293 6.45 -15.05 19.69
N PRO A 294 6.64 -15.53 20.93
CA PRO A 294 7.97 -15.67 21.52
C PRO A 294 8.69 -16.89 20.98
N VAL A 295 9.95 -16.71 20.56
CA VAL A 295 10.83 -17.81 20.12
C VAL A 295 12.12 -17.78 20.93
N LYS A 296 12.47 -18.93 21.52
CA LYS A 296 13.67 -19.07 22.35
C LYS A 296 14.92 -18.72 21.53
N GLY A 297 15.74 -17.79 22.04
CA GLY A 297 16.97 -17.32 21.39
C GLY A 297 16.79 -16.20 20.36
N ILE A 298 15.55 -15.86 19.98
CA ILE A 298 15.25 -14.82 18.96
C ILE A 298 14.41 -13.68 19.55
N GLY A 299 13.55 -13.99 20.53
CA GLY A 299 12.63 -13.04 21.15
C GLY A 299 11.27 -13.00 20.44
N SER A 300 10.63 -11.83 20.42
CA SER A 300 9.30 -11.65 19.84
C SER A 300 9.35 -11.64 18.30
N THR A 301 8.52 -12.48 17.68
CA THR A 301 8.35 -12.64 16.23
C THR A 301 6.87 -12.52 15.84
N VAL A 302 6.58 -12.45 14.54
CA VAL A 302 5.20 -12.42 14.03
C VAL A 302 4.84 -13.79 13.47
N LYS A 303 3.84 -14.47 14.05
CA LYS A 303 3.33 -15.74 13.52
C LYS A 303 2.07 -15.49 12.68
N TRP A 304 2.08 -16.03 11.47
CA TRP A 304 0.94 -15.94 10.55
C TRP A 304 -0.26 -16.77 11.04
N ASP A 305 -1.46 -16.36 10.63
CA ASP A 305 -2.66 -17.19 10.71
C ASP A 305 -2.56 -18.21 9.57
N GLU A 306 -2.00 -19.40 9.88
CA GLU A 306 -1.65 -20.42 8.89
C GLU A 306 -2.81 -20.78 7.94
N PRO A 307 -4.05 -21.03 8.41
CA PRO A 307 -5.18 -21.29 7.52
C PRO A 307 -5.51 -20.14 6.57
N LYS A 308 -5.51 -18.89 7.04
CA LYS A 308 -5.82 -17.73 6.18
C LYS A 308 -4.67 -17.40 5.23
N ALA A 309 -3.43 -17.50 5.70
CA ALA A 309 -2.24 -17.32 4.87
C ALA A 309 -2.16 -18.40 3.77
N ALA A 310 -2.48 -19.65 4.08
CA ALA A 310 -2.53 -20.73 3.09
C ALA A 310 -3.53 -20.43 1.97
N LYS A 311 -4.73 -19.94 2.31
CA LYS A 311 -5.75 -19.51 1.34
C LYS A 311 -5.28 -18.34 0.48
N LEU A 312 -4.62 -17.35 1.10
CA LEU A 312 -4.05 -16.20 0.39
C LEU A 312 -3.05 -16.65 -0.67
N PHE A 313 -2.08 -17.49 -0.31
CA PHE A 313 -1.06 -17.95 -1.25
C PHE A 313 -1.58 -19.00 -2.23
N GLU A 314 -2.62 -19.76 -1.88
CA GLU A 314 -3.33 -20.61 -2.84
C GLU A 314 -4.00 -19.78 -3.94
N ALA A 315 -4.63 -18.66 -3.59
CA ALA A 315 -5.19 -17.74 -4.57
C ALA A 315 -4.10 -17.22 -5.53
N VAL A 316 -2.93 -16.85 -5.01
CA VAL A 316 -1.78 -16.44 -5.84
C VAL A 316 -1.30 -17.56 -6.77
N ARG A 317 -1.09 -18.77 -6.26
CA ARG A 317 -0.62 -19.90 -7.08
C ARG A 317 -1.60 -20.25 -8.21
N ASN A 318 -2.89 -20.08 -7.95
CA ASN A 318 -3.97 -20.36 -8.88
C ASN A 318 -4.41 -19.14 -9.70
N ASP A 319 -3.66 -18.03 -9.65
CA ASP A 319 -3.95 -16.78 -10.35
C ASP A 319 -5.39 -16.27 -10.14
N ARG A 320 -5.83 -16.25 -8.88
CA ARG A 320 -7.15 -15.75 -8.46
C ARG A 320 -7.05 -14.34 -7.86
N PRO A 321 -8.06 -13.48 -8.04
CA PRO A 321 -8.14 -12.17 -7.38
C PRO A 321 -8.06 -12.30 -5.86
N LEU A 322 -7.36 -11.36 -5.21
CA LEU A 322 -7.25 -11.27 -3.75
C LEU A 322 -8.26 -10.29 -3.16
N ALA A 323 -8.63 -9.25 -3.92
CA ALA A 323 -9.66 -8.31 -3.55
C ALA A 323 -11.00 -8.73 -4.17
N PRO A 324 -12.16 -8.35 -3.57
CA PRO A 324 -13.44 -8.50 -4.24
C PRO A 324 -13.39 -7.83 -5.62
N ALA A 325 -13.87 -8.52 -6.65
CA ALA A 325 -13.90 -7.96 -7.99
C ALA A 325 -14.53 -6.56 -7.97
N PRO A 326 -13.95 -5.56 -8.66
CA PRO A 326 -14.69 -4.34 -8.96
C PRO A 326 -16.00 -4.77 -9.58
N ALA A 327 -17.14 -4.29 -9.06
CA ALA A 327 -18.45 -4.65 -9.58
C ALA A 327 -18.41 -4.50 -11.11
N ALA A 328 -18.39 -5.63 -11.81
CA ALA A 328 -18.30 -5.64 -13.26
C ALA A 328 -19.48 -4.82 -13.76
N THR A 329 -19.16 -3.77 -14.50
CA THR A 329 -20.12 -2.96 -15.26
C THR A 329 -20.98 -3.90 -16.09
N SER A 330 -22.16 -4.21 -15.58
CA SER A 330 -23.26 -4.69 -16.40
C SER A 330 -23.60 -3.54 -17.33
N ALA A 331 -23.13 -3.66 -18.56
CA ALA A 331 -23.36 -2.74 -19.65
C ALA A 331 -24.85 -2.75 -20.03
N THR A 332 -25.70 -2.11 -19.23
CA THR A 332 -27.03 -1.63 -19.63
C THR A 332 -27.53 -0.57 -18.64
N ALA A 333 -26.81 0.55 -18.57
CA ALA A 333 -27.38 1.80 -18.03
C ALA A 333 -26.74 2.97 -18.78
N THR A 334 -27.37 3.31 -19.89
CA THR A 334 -27.05 4.44 -20.74
C THR A 334 -27.13 5.75 -19.94
N ALA A 335 -26.08 6.58 -20.11
CA ALA A 335 -26.08 8.03 -19.90
C ALA A 335 -26.52 8.58 -18.52
N SER A 336 -25.56 8.74 -17.61
CA SER A 336 -25.44 10.02 -16.88
C SER A 336 -23.98 10.29 -16.54
N ALA A 337 -23.44 11.24 -17.30
CA ALA A 337 -22.27 12.09 -17.07
C ALA A 337 -21.60 12.05 -15.69
N GLY A 338 -20.27 12.03 -15.73
CA GLY A 338 -19.42 12.40 -14.61
C GLY A 338 -19.78 13.77 -14.03
N ARG A 339 -19.89 13.82 -12.71
CA ARG A 339 -19.71 14.99 -11.86
C ARG A 339 -18.99 14.51 -10.60
N GLY A 340 -17.96 15.26 -10.20
CA GLY A 340 -16.95 14.87 -9.21
C GLY A 340 -17.50 14.15 -7.97
N ARG A 341 -16.85 13.06 -7.58
CA ARG A 341 -17.03 12.47 -6.25
C ARG A 341 -16.66 13.56 -5.23
N PRO A 342 -17.52 13.89 -4.26
CA PRO A 342 -17.16 14.83 -3.21
C PRO A 342 -15.96 14.29 -2.44
N ALA A 343 -14.99 15.16 -2.15
CA ALA A 343 -13.86 14.85 -1.29
C ALA A 343 -14.36 14.29 0.07
N SER A 344 -14.07 13.03 0.34
CA SER A 344 -14.45 12.35 1.58
C SER A 344 -13.41 12.56 2.67
N VAL A 345 -13.85 12.85 3.89
CA VAL A 345 -12.96 13.09 5.04
C VAL A 345 -12.43 11.76 5.61
N PRO A 346 -11.11 11.57 5.73
CA PRO A 346 -10.54 10.37 6.37
C PRO A 346 -10.84 10.33 7.89
N VAL A 347 -11.18 9.16 8.42
CA VAL A 347 -11.60 8.96 9.83
C VAL A 347 -11.08 7.66 10.45
N ASP A 348 -10.80 7.66 11.75
CA ASP A 348 -10.13 6.54 12.45
C ASP A 348 -10.94 5.24 12.51
N VAL A 349 -12.26 5.34 12.59
CA VAL A 349 -13.16 4.19 12.77
C VAL A 349 -14.06 4.10 11.53
N PRO A 350 -14.14 2.94 10.85
CA PRO A 350 -15.05 2.78 9.72
C PRO A 350 -16.50 3.12 10.14
N PRO A 351 -17.23 3.92 9.34
CA PRO A 351 -18.59 4.35 9.71
C PRO A 351 -19.53 3.16 9.94
N GLN A 352 -19.30 2.03 9.25
CA GLN A 352 -20.09 0.80 9.38
C GLN A 352 -19.96 0.14 10.77
N GLN A 353 -18.90 0.44 11.52
CA GLN A 353 -18.68 -0.08 12.88
C GLN A 353 -19.31 0.82 13.96
N ILE A 354 -19.84 1.98 13.60
CA ILE A 354 -20.34 2.98 14.54
C ILE A 354 -21.86 2.94 14.54
N ARG A 355 -22.43 2.49 15.66
CA ARG A 355 -23.87 2.52 15.85
C ARG A 355 -24.33 3.93 16.23
N VAL A 356 -25.21 4.51 15.43
CA VAL A 356 -25.71 5.89 15.62
C VAL A 356 -27.22 5.89 15.83
N GLN A 357 -27.67 6.56 16.89
CA GLN A 357 -29.08 6.90 17.10
C GLN A 357 -29.25 8.39 16.82
N VAL A 358 -30.19 8.75 15.95
CA VAL A 358 -30.50 10.16 15.68
C VAL A 358 -31.74 10.57 16.47
N GLU A 359 -31.70 11.76 17.06
CA GLU A 359 -32.82 12.40 17.74
C GLU A 359 -33.11 13.77 17.13
N ASN A 360 -34.38 14.12 16.95
CA ASN A 360 -34.76 15.46 16.52
C ASN A 360 -34.77 16.41 17.73
N GLY A 361 -33.78 17.30 17.79
CA GLY A 361 -33.66 18.34 18.83
C GLY A 361 -34.38 19.65 18.49
N THR A 362 -35.19 19.69 17.44
CA THR A 362 -35.84 20.92 16.93
C THR A 362 -37.34 20.76 16.78
N ARG A 363 -38.05 21.87 16.49
CA ARG A 363 -39.44 21.87 16.02
C ARG A 363 -39.57 21.67 14.50
N ILE A 364 -38.46 21.43 13.79
CA ILE A 364 -38.48 21.21 12.34
C ILE A 364 -38.90 19.78 12.07
N ASP A 365 -40.05 19.62 11.41
CA ASP A 365 -40.58 18.31 11.06
C ASP A 365 -39.65 17.54 10.12
N GLY A 366 -39.47 16.26 10.43
CA GLY A 366 -38.65 15.33 9.66
C GLY A 366 -37.14 15.58 9.73
N LEU A 367 -36.64 16.53 10.51
CA LEU A 367 -35.19 16.81 10.56
C LEU A 367 -34.38 15.59 11.01
N GLY A 368 -34.79 14.92 12.09
CA GLY A 368 -34.13 13.70 12.57
C GLY A 368 -34.08 12.60 11.51
N GLY A 369 -35.15 12.43 10.73
CA GLY A 369 -35.18 11.48 9.61
C GLY A 369 -34.21 11.84 8.49
N ARG A 370 -34.14 13.12 8.11
CA ARG A 370 -33.18 13.58 7.08
C ARG A 370 -31.72 13.38 7.51
N VAL A 371 -31.41 13.59 8.79
CA VAL A 371 -30.06 13.38 9.33
C VAL A 371 -29.71 11.89 9.38
N ASP A 372 -30.64 11.04 9.83
CA ASP A 372 -30.48 9.58 9.84
C ASP A 372 -30.22 9.04 8.43
N GLU A 373 -31.04 9.44 7.46
CA GLU A 373 -30.89 9.02 6.08
C GLU A 373 -29.55 9.49 5.49
N ALA A 374 -29.14 10.73 5.76
CA ALA A 374 -27.88 11.26 5.27
C ALA A 374 -26.65 10.58 5.88
N LEU A 375 -26.69 10.21 7.18
CA LEU A 375 -25.63 9.43 7.83
C LEU A 375 -25.60 8.00 7.31
N ARG A 376 -26.75 7.37 7.11
CA ARG A 376 -26.84 6.03 6.52
C ARG A 376 -26.30 6.01 5.10
N ALA A 377 -26.61 7.03 4.29
CA ALA A 377 -26.08 7.17 2.93
C ALA A 377 -24.55 7.31 2.88
N THR A 378 -23.90 7.73 3.97
CA THR A 378 -22.43 7.79 4.09
C THR A 378 -21.82 6.58 4.80
N GLY A 379 -22.61 5.55 5.10
CA GLY A 379 -22.13 4.24 5.56
C GLY A 379 -22.22 4.01 7.08
N PHE A 380 -22.84 4.89 7.86
CA PHE A 380 -23.03 4.67 9.30
C PHE A 380 -24.09 3.61 9.59
N ASP A 381 -23.88 2.80 10.64
CA ASP A 381 -24.89 1.87 11.18
C ASP A 381 -25.93 2.65 12.01
N THR A 382 -26.84 3.35 11.34
CA THR A 382 -27.91 4.05 12.04
C THR A 382 -28.98 3.07 12.54
N THR A 383 -29.64 3.41 13.64
CA THR A 383 -30.77 2.61 14.16
C THR A 383 -31.99 2.63 13.25
N ARG A 384 -32.04 3.54 12.27
CA ARG A 384 -33.14 3.73 11.28
C ARG A 384 -34.49 4.11 11.92
N THR A 385 -34.49 4.42 13.21
CA THR A 385 -35.66 4.82 13.96
C THR A 385 -35.34 6.15 14.66
N PRO A 386 -35.45 7.30 13.96
CA PRO A 386 -35.16 8.60 14.55
C PRO A 386 -36.06 8.88 15.76
N GLY A 387 -35.45 9.21 16.89
CA GLY A 387 -36.15 9.58 18.12
C GLY A 387 -36.54 11.06 18.16
N THR A 388 -37.30 11.44 19.19
CA THR A 388 -37.53 12.85 19.53
C THR A 388 -36.65 13.20 20.73
N GLY A 389 -35.81 14.23 20.60
CA GLY A 389 -34.93 14.64 21.68
C GLY A 389 -35.70 15.27 22.85
N SER A 390 -35.08 15.25 24.03
CA SER A 390 -35.66 15.81 25.26
C SER A 390 -35.84 17.34 25.21
N SER A 391 -35.04 18.04 24.40
CA SER A 391 -35.19 19.46 24.09
C SER A 391 -35.54 19.63 22.61
N ARG A 392 -36.45 20.58 22.32
CA ARG A 392 -36.90 20.89 20.95
C ARG A 392 -36.39 22.24 20.43
N GLU A 393 -35.40 22.80 21.12
CA GLU A 393 -34.81 24.12 20.82
C GLU A 393 -33.27 24.05 20.71
N VAL A 394 -32.75 22.89 20.34
CA VAL A 394 -31.32 22.68 20.15
C VAL A 394 -30.84 23.49 18.94
N LYS A 395 -30.06 24.54 19.20
CA LYS A 395 -29.52 25.42 18.16
C LYS A 395 -28.36 24.77 17.40
N ARG A 396 -27.44 24.13 18.12
CA ARG A 396 -26.25 23.45 17.57
C ARG A 396 -26.40 21.94 17.69
N THR A 397 -26.08 21.21 16.63
CA THR A 397 -26.11 19.75 16.60
C THR A 397 -25.13 19.19 17.64
N VAL A 398 -25.61 18.36 18.55
CA VAL A 398 -24.82 17.78 19.65
C VAL A 398 -24.66 16.28 19.44
N ILE A 399 -23.44 15.79 19.58
CA ILE A 399 -23.10 14.38 19.52
C ILE A 399 -22.73 13.96 20.95
N THR A 400 -23.61 13.17 21.57
CA THR A 400 -23.34 12.60 22.89
C THR A 400 -22.76 11.21 22.77
N TYR A 401 -21.75 10.91 23.58
CA TYR A 401 -21.02 9.64 23.51
C TYR A 401 -20.42 9.28 24.88
N ASP A 402 -20.22 7.99 25.13
CA ASP A 402 -19.44 7.54 26.27
C ASP A 402 -17.94 7.77 26.02
N PRO A 403 -17.16 8.31 26.98
CA PRO A 403 -15.74 8.64 26.80
C PRO A 403 -14.89 7.51 26.20
N ARG A 404 -15.25 6.25 26.43
CA ARG A 404 -14.53 5.08 25.87
C ARG A 404 -14.65 4.95 24.34
N TRP A 405 -15.61 5.65 23.72
CA TRP A 405 -15.91 5.65 22.29
C TRP A 405 -15.59 7.01 21.62
N ASP A 406 -14.64 7.76 22.18
CA ASP A 406 -14.23 9.07 21.67
C ASP A 406 -13.83 9.06 20.19
N ARG A 407 -13.12 8.02 19.73
CA ARG A 407 -12.73 7.82 18.32
C ARG A 407 -13.94 7.67 17.39
N SER A 408 -14.95 6.92 17.82
CA SER A 408 -16.21 6.76 17.08
C SER A 408 -16.98 8.08 17.04
N ALA A 409 -17.03 8.83 18.15
CA ALA A 409 -17.70 10.12 18.20
C ALA A 409 -17.02 11.17 17.29
N ARG A 410 -15.68 11.21 17.26
CA ARG A 410 -14.91 12.07 16.33
C ARG A 410 -15.21 11.75 14.87
N THR A 411 -15.41 10.49 14.53
CA THR A 411 -15.82 10.07 13.18
C THR A 411 -17.19 10.62 12.80
N VAL A 412 -18.17 10.52 13.70
CA VAL A 412 -19.52 11.10 13.50
C VAL A 412 -19.45 12.63 13.40
N SER A 413 -18.59 13.27 14.20
CA SER A 413 -18.37 14.73 14.15
C SER A 413 -17.73 15.20 12.84
N ALA A 414 -16.79 14.44 12.29
CA ALA A 414 -16.21 14.71 10.97
C ALA A 414 -17.26 14.64 9.85
N ALA A 415 -18.24 13.75 9.98
CA ALA A 415 -19.37 13.65 9.06
C ALA A 415 -20.40 14.79 9.24
N LEU A 416 -20.44 15.45 10.40
CA LEU A 416 -21.35 16.55 10.75
C LEU A 416 -20.58 17.83 11.11
N PRO A 417 -20.03 18.58 10.14
CA PRO A 417 -19.25 19.78 10.41
C PRO A 417 -20.01 20.80 11.25
N GLY A 418 -19.36 21.36 12.27
CA GLY A 418 -19.96 22.33 13.20
C GLY A 418 -20.68 21.70 14.40
N SER A 419 -20.75 20.36 14.47
CA SER A 419 -21.28 19.64 15.63
C SER A 419 -20.42 19.80 16.89
N GLU A 420 -21.06 19.71 18.04
CA GLU A 420 -20.41 19.72 19.36
C GLU A 420 -20.35 18.31 19.94
N LEU A 421 -19.16 17.88 20.37
CA LEU A 421 -18.96 16.62 21.08
C LEU A 421 -19.23 16.80 22.58
N ARG A 422 -20.08 15.95 23.16
CA ARG A 422 -20.39 15.93 24.60
C ARG A 422 -20.23 14.54 25.19
N ALA A 423 -19.28 14.39 26.10
CA ALA A 423 -19.06 13.12 26.78
C ALA A 423 -20.11 12.87 27.87
N VAL A 424 -20.66 11.66 27.92
CA VAL A 424 -21.65 11.20 28.90
C VAL A 424 -21.23 9.82 29.41
N ALA A 425 -20.66 9.77 30.62
CA ALA A 425 -20.18 8.52 31.21
C ALA A 425 -21.33 7.51 31.39
N GLY A 426 -21.11 6.26 30.96
CA GLY A 426 -22.10 5.18 31.09
C GLY A 426 -23.11 5.08 29.94
N GLN A 427 -23.06 5.96 28.93
CA GLN A 427 -23.98 5.93 27.78
C GLN A 427 -23.86 4.63 26.94
N GLY A 428 -22.71 3.96 26.98
CA GLY A 428 -22.49 2.73 26.22
C GLY A 428 -22.01 2.97 24.79
N ARG A 429 -22.22 1.98 23.91
CA ARG A 429 -21.61 1.92 22.56
C ARG A 429 -22.30 2.78 21.49
N THR A 430 -23.52 3.23 21.75
CA THR A 430 -24.33 3.96 20.78
C THR A 430 -24.01 5.44 20.88
N VAL A 431 -23.53 6.02 19.78
CA VAL A 431 -23.37 7.47 19.66
C VAL A 431 -24.74 8.08 19.36
N VAL A 432 -25.14 9.10 20.10
CA VAL A 432 -26.45 9.75 19.91
C VAL A 432 -26.24 11.13 19.29
N VAL A 433 -26.83 11.36 18.13
CA VAL A 433 -26.81 12.63 17.41
C VAL A 433 -28.12 13.36 17.64
N ILE A 434 -28.07 14.45 18.39
CA ILE A 434 -29.21 15.35 18.61
C ILE A 434 -29.14 16.43 17.54
N ALA A 435 -29.97 16.30 16.50
CA ALA A 435 -29.99 17.22 15.37
C ALA A 435 -30.44 18.62 15.80
N GLY A 436 -29.60 19.62 15.56
CA GLY A 436 -29.86 21.01 15.86
C GLY A 436 -30.29 21.82 14.64
N ALA A 437 -30.75 23.05 14.87
CA ALA A 437 -31.17 23.98 13.80
C ALA A 437 -30.03 24.40 12.86
N ASP A 438 -28.77 24.23 13.28
CA ASP A 438 -27.58 24.48 12.47
C ASP A 438 -27.23 23.37 11.47
N TYR A 439 -27.94 22.23 11.48
CA TYR A 439 -27.70 21.16 10.54
C TYR A 439 -27.75 21.67 9.10
N ARG A 440 -26.72 21.32 8.32
CA ARG A 440 -26.61 21.69 6.89
C ARG A 440 -26.58 20.46 5.99
N LYS A 441 -25.61 19.57 6.23
CA LYS A 441 -25.37 18.37 5.42
C LYS A 441 -24.51 17.38 6.19
N VAL A 442 -24.55 16.13 5.75
CA VAL A 442 -23.55 15.12 6.11
C VAL A 442 -22.45 15.14 5.05
N VAL A 443 -21.19 15.21 5.49
CA VAL A 443 -20.02 15.06 4.62
C VAL A 443 -19.63 13.58 4.57
N PRO A 444 -19.40 13.00 3.38
CA PRO A 444 -18.91 11.63 3.29
C PRO A 444 -17.61 11.45 4.06
N VAL A 445 -17.53 10.41 4.89
CA VAL A 445 -16.32 10.01 5.59
C VAL A 445 -15.83 8.67 5.05
N ARG A 446 -14.53 8.45 5.06
CA ARG A 446 -13.91 7.16 4.70
C ARG A 446 -12.96 6.72 5.80
N PRO A 447 -12.93 5.43 6.18
CA PRO A 447 -11.92 4.98 7.12
C PRO A 447 -10.53 5.35 6.61
N GLU A 448 -9.70 5.84 7.52
CA GLU A 448 -8.28 6.11 7.32
C GLU A 448 -7.56 4.81 6.95
N ASP A 449 -8.08 3.68 7.43
CA ASP A 449 -7.60 2.32 7.18
C ASP A 449 -8.63 1.48 6.38
N PRO A 450 -8.50 1.37 5.05
CA PRO A 450 -9.40 0.54 4.24
C PRO A 450 -9.18 -0.98 4.43
N TYR A 451 -8.15 -1.40 5.17
CA TYR A 451 -7.79 -2.82 5.34
C TYR A 451 -8.64 -3.55 6.39
N GLN A 452 -9.56 -2.87 7.09
CA GLN A 452 -10.40 -3.42 8.17
C GLN A 452 -11.66 -4.20 7.72
N GLY A 453 -11.89 -4.42 6.41
CA GLY A 453 -13.19 -4.91 5.91
C GLY A 453 -13.20 -6.08 4.90
N GLY A 454 -12.05 -6.58 4.43
CA GLY A 454 -11.98 -7.60 3.36
C GLY A 454 -11.77 -9.04 3.86
N THR A 455 -12.15 -10.04 3.06
CA THR A 455 -11.98 -11.49 3.31
C THR A 455 -10.53 -11.93 3.56
N ALA A 456 -9.55 -11.08 3.23
CA ALA A 456 -8.14 -11.19 3.61
C ALA A 456 -7.53 -9.82 3.99
N GLY A 457 -8.36 -8.81 4.26
CA GLY A 457 -7.93 -7.41 4.39
C GLY A 457 -7.37 -6.81 3.09
N ALA A 458 -7.56 -7.44 1.93
CA ALA A 458 -7.08 -6.92 0.66
C ALA A 458 -7.92 -5.73 0.16
N VAL A 459 -7.26 -4.71 -0.40
CA VAL A 459 -7.86 -3.48 -0.91
C VAL A 459 -7.35 -3.17 -2.30
N THR A 460 -8.13 -2.43 -3.09
CA THR A 460 -7.68 -1.96 -4.40
C THR A 460 -6.94 -0.62 -4.28
N GLY A 461 -6.04 -0.31 -5.21
CA GLY A 461 -5.24 0.92 -5.22
C GLY A 461 -6.06 2.21 -5.16
N ASP A 462 -7.25 2.24 -5.77
CA ASP A 462 -8.16 3.39 -5.71
C ASP A 462 -8.75 3.63 -4.31
N GLN A 463 -8.78 2.61 -3.46
CA GLN A 463 -9.26 2.72 -2.07
C GLN A 463 -8.20 3.34 -1.14
N VAL A 464 -6.91 3.23 -1.48
CA VAL A 464 -5.79 3.68 -0.63
C VAL A 464 -5.17 5.01 -1.06
N VAL A 465 -5.33 5.42 -2.32
CA VAL A 465 -4.83 6.71 -2.83
C VAL A 465 -5.67 7.90 -2.36
N CYS A 466 -5.16 9.11 -2.59
CA CYS A 466 -5.91 10.33 -2.33
C CYS A 466 -7.12 10.45 -3.26
N ALA A 467 -8.26 10.80 -2.66
CA ALA A 467 -9.47 11.13 -3.40
C ALA A 467 -9.17 12.36 -4.27
N THR A 468 -9.45 12.23 -5.57
CA THR A 468 -9.34 13.31 -6.57
C THR A 468 -10.50 14.27 -6.46
#